data_AF-A0A4S2LR72-F1
#
_entry.id   AF-A0A4S2LR72-F1
#
_cell.length_a   1.000
_cell.length_b   1.000
_cell.length_c   1.000
_cell.angle_alpha   90.00
_cell.angle_beta   90.00
_cell.angle_gamma   90.00
#
_symmetry.space_group_name_H-M   'P 1'
#
loop_
_entity.id
_entity.type
_entity.pdbx_description
1 polymer ?
#
loop_
_entity_poly.entity_id
_entity_poly.type
_entity_poly.pdbx_seq_one_letter_code
_entity_poly.pdbx_strand_id
1 'polypeptide(L)'
;MTHATFQKVLHSLKSVLNGTANWTSLIPNEWIDQALNTPGSAYVIAFVYWLRHPVLLCFLLPTLLIIFLYCTVLVIHLCRLRYWLVRQYNRWWPSPVHTDRRHSYVSLCRADFASLAQLAKRVIAAIWDAHGRIFHAYEVVGMDRLPAAGPAFVVYYHGTCPFDAYYLLSRYCIEHDRFPIAVVDRFLFRLPGMKYVLDLVGAIEGTVEQCAAYLNPSMRDERTAMRLNDDNPNGCVLLLAPGGVREALFADESYCTIWGKRNGFAKVALLAKQPIYPMFTENIRESIRVVQMGKSWWCRLYERTRLPFALFYGYFPVKLRTYIGEPIYPLEGETPEELAERTRMAIDQMISEYQWTPANLFCALLQRIPAFDRWLERRKRQRQIDVDS
;
A
#
# COMPACT_ATOMS: atom_id res chain seq x y z
N MET A 1 26.99 -34.86 28.21
CA MET A 1 26.34 -34.12 29.31
C MET A 1 25.91 -35.11 30.36
N THR A 2 26.37 -34.97 31.60
CA THR A 2 26.04 -35.90 32.70
C THR A 2 24.63 -35.61 33.23
N HIS A 3 23.96 -36.61 33.80
CA HIS A 3 22.60 -36.51 34.35
C HIS A 3 22.42 -35.33 35.34
N ALA A 4 23.51 -34.96 36.04
CA ALA A 4 23.55 -33.81 36.95
C ALA A 4 23.47 -32.44 36.26
N THR A 5 24.01 -32.31 35.03
CA THR A 5 23.95 -31.04 34.27
C THR A 5 22.54 -30.77 33.77
N PHE A 6 21.82 -31.82 33.34
CA PHE A 6 20.44 -31.71 32.84
C PHE A 6 19.46 -31.33 33.96
N GLN A 7 19.61 -31.91 35.17
CA GLN A 7 18.80 -31.55 36.33
C GLN A 7 19.01 -30.09 36.78
N LYS A 8 20.24 -29.57 36.74
CA LYS A 8 20.53 -28.16 37.04
C LYS A 8 19.86 -27.20 36.05
N VAL A 9 19.87 -27.54 34.76
CA VAL A 9 19.22 -26.73 33.71
C VAL A 9 17.70 -26.73 33.87
N LEU A 10 17.09 -27.90 34.14
CA LEU A 10 15.66 -28.02 34.41
C LEU A 10 15.21 -27.24 35.65
N HIS A 11 16.00 -27.29 36.73
CA HIS A 11 15.72 -26.53 37.94
C HIS A 11 15.79 -25.01 37.69
N SER A 12 16.76 -24.56 36.90
CA SER A 12 16.94 -23.14 36.52
C SER A 12 15.85 -22.64 35.56
N LEU A 13 15.37 -23.50 34.65
CA LEU A 13 14.20 -23.22 33.81
C LEU A 13 12.93 -23.08 34.63
N LYS A 14 12.75 -23.95 35.63
CA LYS A 14 11.58 -23.93 36.51
C LYS A 14 11.56 -22.67 37.40
N SER A 15 12.71 -22.17 37.86
CA SER A 15 12.79 -20.91 38.61
C SER A 15 12.51 -19.68 37.75
N VAL A 16 12.95 -19.67 36.48
CA VAL A 16 12.60 -18.59 35.53
C VAL A 16 11.11 -18.61 35.18
N LEU A 17 10.53 -19.79 34.94
CA LEU A 17 9.09 -19.94 34.66
C LEU A 17 8.21 -19.51 35.82
N ASN A 18 8.65 -19.72 37.05
CA ASN A 18 7.94 -19.32 38.27
C ASN A 18 8.24 -17.87 38.69
N GLY A 19 9.00 -17.11 37.91
CA GLY A 19 9.31 -15.70 38.17
C GLY A 19 10.26 -15.44 39.35
N THR A 20 10.90 -16.49 39.89
CA THR A 20 11.84 -16.37 41.02
C THR A 20 13.29 -16.12 40.60
N ALA A 21 13.57 -16.17 39.28
CA ALA A 21 14.86 -15.82 38.69
C ALA A 21 14.67 -15.14 37.33
N ASN A 22 15.63 -14.29 36.94
CA ASN A 22 15.60 -13.59 35.66
C ASN A 22 16.16 -14.50 34.55
N TRP A 23 15.69 -14.37 33.31
CA TRP A 23 16.08 -15.27 32.20
C TRP A 23 17.59 -15.30 31.93
N THR A 24 18.31 -14.24 32.31
CA THR A 24 19.76 -14.14 32.22
C THR A 24 20.51 -15.14 33.10
N SER A 25 19.88 -15.72 34.14
CA SER A 25 20.48 -16.75 34.99
C SER A 25 20.52 -18.14 34.34
N LEU A 26 19.91 -18.31 33.16
CA LEU A 26 19.94 -19.55 32.39
C LEU A 26 21.26 -19.74 31.65
N ILE A 27 22.02 -18.66 31.46
CA ILE A 27 23.34 -18.69 30.82
C ILE A 27 24.38 -18.63 31.95
N PRO A 28 25.07 -19.74 32.27
CA PRO A 28 26.10 -19.72 33.30
C PRO A 28 27.19 -18.71 32.91
N ASN A 29 27.66 -17.90 33.86
CA ASN A 29 28.75 -16.93 33.59
C ASN A 29 29.99 -17.63 33.02
N GLU A 30 30.26 -18.86 33.44
CA GLU A 30 31.33 -19.71 32.89
C GLU A 30 31.21 -19.93 31.38
N TRP A 31 30.00 -19.98 30.82
CA TRP A 31 29.79 -20.13 29.37
C TRP A 31 30.09 -18.84 28.61
N ILE A 32 29.80 -17.69 29.23
CA ILE A 32 30.13 -16.37 28.68
C ILE A 32 31.65 -16.19 28.73
N ASP A 33 32.30 -16.55 29.84
CA ASP A 33 33.75 -16.49 30.00
C ASP A 33 34.45 -17.43 29.02
N GLN A 34 33.93 -18.64 28.82
CA GLN A 34 34.45 -19.60 27.85
C GLN A 34 34.23 -19.15 26.39
N ALA A 35 33.08 -18.54 26.09
CA ALA A 35 32.83 -17.93 24.80
C ALA A 35 33.80 -16.77 24.54
N LEU A 36 34.02 -15.87 25.50
CA LEU A 36 34.95 -14.73 25.36
C LEU A 36 36.43 -15.16 25.25
N ASN A 37 36.82 -16.27 25.89
CA ASN A 37 38.19 -16.80 25.85
C ASN A 37 38.48 -17.70 24.64
N THR A 38 37.50 -18.01 23.80
CA THR A 38 37.71 -18.80 22.58
C THR A 38 38.31 -17.92 21.48
N PRO A 39 39.50 -18.23 20.92
CA PRO A 39 40.11 -17.43 19.86
C PRO A 39 39.17 -17.26 18.66
N GLY A 40 38.88 -16.02 18.27
CA GLY A 40 37.96 -15.68 17.17
C GLY A 40 36.50 -15.43 17.58
N SER A 41 36.11 -15.70 18.82
CA SER A 41 34.74 -15.42 19.30
C SER A 41 34.42 -13.92 19.35
N ALA A 42 35.39 -13.07 19.68
CA ALA A 42 35.26 -11.62 19.61
C ALA A 42 34.90 -11.15 18.20
N TYR A 43 35.45 -11.79 17.16
CA TYR A 43 35.12 -11.52 15.76
C TYR A 43 33.70 -11.97 15.43
N VAL A 44 33.26 -13.13 15.91
CA VAL A 44 31.89 -13.62 15.73
C VAL A 44 30.88 -12.73 16.45
N ILE A 45 31.16 -12.30 17.68
CA ILE A 45 30.33 -11.37 18.45
C ILE A 45 30.28 -10.02 17.75
N ALA A 46 31.41 -9.48 17.30
CA ALA A 46 31.46 -8.24 16.53
C ALA A 46 30.71 -8.36 15.19
N PHE A 47 30.80 -9.49 14.49
CA PHE A 47 30.07 -9.77 13.27
C PHE A 47 28.55 -9.85 13.50
N VAL A 48 28.11 -10.53 14.57
CA VAL A 48 26.70 -10.60 14.96
C VAL A 48 26.18 -9.22 15.39
N TYR A 49 26.98 -8.45 16.13
CA TYR A 49 26.64 -7.09 16.55
C TYR A 49 26.62 -6.12 15.35
N TRP A 50 27.51 -6.31 14.38
CA TRP A 50 27.50 -5.61 13.11
C TRP A 50 26.26 -5.97 12.29
N LEU A 51 25.90 -7.25 12.19
CA LEU A 51 24.70 -7.74 11.50
C LEU A 51 23.40 -7.22 12.13
N ARG A 52 23.38 -6.96 13.45
CA ARG A 52 22.26 -6.36 14.17
C ARG A 52 21.85 -5.01 13.59
N HIS A 53 22.81 -4.16 13.20
CA HIS A 53 22.51 -2.79 12.76
C HIS A 53 21.74 -2.74 11.43
N PRO A 54 22.16 -3.43 10.35
CA PRO A 54 21.39 -3.55 9.11
C PRO A 54 20.03 -4.22 9.32
N VAL A 55 19.97 -5.27 10.16
CA VAL A 55 18.70 -5.96 10.46
C VAL A 55 17.72 -5.01 11.15
N LEU A 56 18.16 -4.24 12.15
CA LEU A 56 17.33 -3.21 12.78
C LEU A 56 16.86 -2.16 11.77
N LEU A 57 17.72 -1.75 10.84
CA LEU A 57 17.40 -0.77 9.82
C LEU A 57 16.27 -1.25 8.89
N CYS A 58 16.27 -2.53 8.53
CA CYS A 58 15.20 -3.17 7.75
C CYS A 58 13.83 -3.13 8.45
N PHE A 59 13.77 -3.07 9.79
CA PHE A 59 12.51 -2.95 10.55
C PHE A 59 12.18 -1.49 10.91
N LEU A 60 13.19 -0.64 11.06
CA LEU A 60 13.06 0.79 11.33
C LEU A 60 12.42 1.56 10.17
N LEU A 61 12.80 1.26 8.93
CA LEU A 61 12.34 2.01 7.77
C LEU A 61 10.81 1.92 7.54
N PRO A 62 10.17 0.74 7.59
CA PRO A 62 8.71 0.65 7.58
C PRO A 62 8.05 1.40 8.75
N THR A 63 8.73 1.45 9.91
CA THR A 63 8.23 2.18 11.08
C THR A 63 8.31 3.70 10.87
N LEU A 64 9.38 4.20 10.26
CA LEU A 64 9.51 5.61 9.88
C LEU A 64 8.43 6.04 8.89
N LEU A 65 8.06 5.18 7.94
CA LEU A 65 6.92 5.43 7.04
C LEU A 65 5.60 5.56 7.81
N ILE A 66 5.36 4.67 8.78
CA ILE A 66 4.18 4.76 9.64
C ILE A 66 4.19 6.08 10.42
N ILE A 67 5.33 6.45 11.01
CA ILE A 67 5.48 7.73 11.72
C ILE A 67 5.17 8.90 10.79
N PHE A 68 5.72 8.92 9.58
CA PHE A 68 5.45 9.96 8.57
C PHE A 68 3.95 10.08 8.23
N LEU A 69 3.27 8.94 8.06
CA LEU A 69 1.83 8.90 7.83
C LEU A 69 1.05 9.49 9.02
N TYR A 70 1.41 9.13 10.25
CA TYR A 70 0.76 9.64 11.46
C TYR A 70 1.10 11.10 11.76
N CYS A 71 2.27 11.58 11.38
CA CYS A 71 2.59 13.01 11.39
C CYS A 71 1.65 13.78 10.44
N THR A 72 1.36 13.24 9.25
CA THR A 72 0.40 13.82 8.31
C THR A 72 -1.02 13.86 8.91
N VAL A 73 -1.44 12.77 9.56
CA VAL A 73 -2.71 12.71 10.32
C VAL A 73 -2.77 13.80 11.39
N LEU A 74 -1.70 13.96 12.18
CA LEU A 74 -1.62 14.96 13.24
C LEU A 74 -1.72 16.39 12.68
N VAL A 75 -1.01 16.70 11.60
CA VAL A 75 -1.08 18.02 10.93
C VAL A 75 -2.51 18.31 10.49
N ILE A 76 -3.19 17.35 9.86
CA ILE A 76 -4.60 17.50 9.46
C ILE A 76 -5.50 17.78 10.68
N HIS A 77 -5.28 17.07 11.80
CA HIS A 77 -6.00 17.32 13.04
C HIS A 77 -5.77 18.72 13.60
N LEU A 78 -4.52 19.20 13.60
CA LEU A 78 -4.18 20.54 14.05
C LEU A 78 -4.79 21.62 13.15
N CYS A 79 -4.78 21.43 11.83
CA CYS A 79 -5.45 22.31 10.88
C CYS A 79 -6.96 22.39 11.17
N ARG A 80 -7.61 21.26 11.44
CA ARG A 80 -9.03 21.21 11.80
C ARG A 80 -9.33 21.85 13.16
N LEU A 81 -8.48 21.60 14.16
CA LEU A 81 -8.62 22.20 15.49
C LEU A 81 -8.49 23.71 15.42
N ARG A 82 -7.45 24.22 14.73
CA ARG A 82 -7.28 25.65 14.45
C ARG A 82 -8.54 26.21 13.80
N TYR A 83 -9.08 25.53 12.79
CA TYR A 83 -10.27 25.99 12.11
C TYR A 83 -11.51 26.00 13.02
N TRP A 84 -11.71 24.94 13.80
CA TRP A 84 -12.80 24.88 14.78
C TRP A 84 -12.69 26.02 15.80
N LEU A 85 -11.48 26.30 16.31
CA LEU A 85 -11.22 27.40 17.24
C LEU A 85 -11.54 28.75 16.61
N VAL A 86 -11.08 29.01 15.38
CA VAL A 86 -11.40 30.24 14.63
C VAL A 86 -12.91 30.39 14.44
N ARG A 87 -13.61 29.30 14.10
CA ARG A 87 -15.08 29.33 13.93
C ARG A 87 -15.81 29.62 15.25
N GLN A 88 -15.39 29.05 16.38
CA GLN A 88 -16.00 29.35 17.68
C GLN A 88 -15.68 30.76 18.14
N TYR A 89 -14.44 31.22 17.97
CA TYR A 89 -14.02 32.58 18.26
C TYR A 89 -14.90 33.59 17.50
N ASN A 90 -15.08 33.39 16.19
CA ASN A 90 -15.93 34.26 15.36
C ASN A 90 -17.43 34.21 15.76
N ARG A 91 -17.89 33.12 16.37
CA ARG A 91 -19.27 32.98 16.86
C ARG A 91 -19.47 33.65 18.22
N TRP A 92 -18.48 33.58 19.09
CA TRP A 92 -18.51 34.17 20.43
C TRP A 92 -18.17 35.66 20.43
N TRP A 93 -17.40 36.12 19.44
CA TRP A 93 -16.99 37.51 19.31
C TRP A 93 -17.22 38.03 17.88
N PRO A 94 -18.48 38.17 17.45
CA PRO A 94 -18.78 38.80 16.17
C PRO A 94 -18.28 40.24 16.20
N SER A 95 -17.29 40.56 15.36
CA SER A 95 -16.77 41.93 15.28
C SER A 95 -17.88 42.88 14.82
N PRO A 96 -18.04 44.06 15.46
CA PRO A 96 -19.00 45.06 15.01
C PRO A 96 -18.52 45.62 13.67
N VAL A 97 -19.27 45.38 12.60
CA VAL A 97 -18.98 45.92 11.28
C VAL A 97 -19.20 47.43 11.31
N HIS A 98 -18.12 48.21 11.11
CA HIS A 98 -18.25 49.53 10.52
C HIS A 98 -18.55 49.37 9.03
N THR A 99 -19.64 49.98 8.60
CA THR A 99 -20.02 50.16 7.21
C THR A 99 -18.95 51.00 6.51
N ASP A 100 -17.99 50.34 5.86
CA ASP A 100 -17.38 50.94 4.68
C ASP A 100 -17.02 49.88 3.63
N ARG A 101 -17.39 50.19 2.39
CA ARG A 101 -17.24 49.34 1.22
C ARG A 101 -15.75 49.21 0.87
N ARG A 102 -15.11 48.07 1.14
CA ARG A 102 -14.12 47.40 0.24
C ARG A 102 -13.31 46.23 0.82
N HIS A 103 -13.49 45.81 2.08
CA HIS A 103 -12.83 44.60 2.58
C HIS A 103 -13.84 43.59 3.09
N SER A 104 -14.18 42.63 2.22
CA SER A 104 -14.91 41.42 2.57
C SER A 104 -14.09 40.63 3.59
N TYR A 105 -14.45 40.72 4.87
CA TYR A 105 -13.95 39.83 5.90
C TYR A 105 -14.35 38.40 5.54
N VAL A 106 -13.35 37.59 5.19
CA VAL A 106 -13.52 36.25 4.62
C VAL A 106 -14.04 35.29 5.69
N SER A 107 -15.36 35.22 5.83
CA SER A 107 -16.02 34.00 6.28
C SER A 107 -15.71 32.94 5.22
N LEU A 108 -14.67 32.13 5.41
CA LEU A 108 -14.28 31.06 4.47
C LEU A 108 -15.54 30.26 4.07
N CYS A 109 -15.97 30.45 2.83
CA CYS A 109 -17.17 29.81 2.31
C CYS A 109 -16.88 28.33 2.06
N ARG A 110 -17.93 27.50 1.88
CA ARG A 110 -17.78 26.09 1.50
C ARG A 110 -16.86 25.90 0.27
N ALA A 111 -16.86 26.88 -0.64
CA ALA A 111 -15.99 26.94 -1.80
C ALA A 111 -14.49 27.09 -1.43
N ASP A 112 -14.16 27.89 -0.43
CA ASP A 112 -12.78 28.06 0.05
C ASP A 112 -12.26 26.80 0.75
N PHE A 113 -13.14 26.03 1.40
CA PHE A 113 -12.78 24.71 1.94
C PHE A 113 -12.54 23.68 0.84
N ALA A 114 -13.37 23.69 -0.19
CA ALA A 114 -13.20 22.80 -1.33
C ALA A 114 -11.88 23.09 -2.05
N SER A 115 -11.54 24.37 -2.26
CA SER A 115 -10.29 24.78 -2.90
C SER A 115 -9.05 24.44 -2.05
N LEU A 116 -9.10 24.63 -0.73
CA LEU A 116 -8.01 24.22 0.18
C LEU A 116 -7.83 22.70 0.22
N ALA A 117 -8.92 21.93 0.23
CA ALA A 117 -8.85 20.47 0.19
C ALA A 117 -8.27 19.98 -1.15
N GLN A 118 -8.69 20.57 -2.27
CA GLN A 118 -8.12 20.29 -3.59
C GLN A 118 -6.64 20.63 -3.64
N LEU A 119 -6.22 21.80 -3.12
CA LEU A 119 -4.81 22.17 -3.02
C LEU A 119 -4.02 21.16 -2.17
N ALA A 120 -4.55 20.76 -1.02
CA ALA A 120 -3.91 19.77 -0.16
C ALA A 120 -3.74 18.42 -0.89
N LYS A 121 -4.76 17.95 -1.62
CA LYS A 121 -4.64 16.73 -2.43
C LYS A 121 -3.54 16.86 -3.50
N ARG A 122 -3.43 18.00 -4.18
CA ARG A 122 -2.37 18.26 -5.19
C ARG A 122 -0.98 18.27 -4.57
N VAL A 123 -0.82 18.87 -3.39
CA VAL A 123 0.45 18.86 -2.65
C VAL A 123 0.81 17.43 -2.23
N ILE A 124 -0.16 16.67 -1.71
CA ILE A 124 0.03 15.25 -1.35
C ILE A 124 0.44 14.45 -2.60
N ALA A 125 -0.25 14.63 -3.72
CA ALA A 125 0.09 13.98 -4.99
C ALA A 125 1.52 14.34 -5.43
N ALA A 126 1.91 15.62 -5.39
CA ALA A 126 3.26 16.04 -5.74
C ALA A 126 4.34 15.40 -4.84
N ILE A 127 4.08 15.28 -3.54
CA ILE A 127 5.01 14.63 -2.59
C ILE A 127 5.15 13.14 -2.91
N TRP A 128 4.04 12.43 -3.08
CA TRP A 128 4.07 11.00 -3.39
C TRP A 128 4.68 10.72 -4.76
N ASP A 129 4.40 11.57 -5.75
CA ASP A 129 5.00 11.48 -7.07
C ASP A 129 6.53 11.70 -7.04
N ALA A 130 6.99 12.71 -6.29
CA ALA A 130 8.41 12.96 -6.09
C ALA A 130 9.07 11.80 -5.33
N HIS A 131 8.42 11.29 -4.28
CA HIS A 131 8.88 10.13 -3.54
C HIS A 131 9.02 8.90 -4.43
N GLY A 132 8.01 8.59 -5.25
CA GLY A 132 8.06 7.49 -6.21
C GLY A 132 9.24 7.62 -7.18
N ARG A 133 9.44 8.80 -7.78
CA ARG A 133 10.55 9.06 -8.70
C ARG A 133 11.92 8.94 -8.05
N ILE A 134 12.11 9.52 -6.87
CA ILE A 134 13.41 9.55 -6.20
C ILE A 134 13.71 8.18 -5.57
N PHE A 135 12.81 7.72 -4.71
CA PHE A 135 13.03 6.55 -3.88
C PHE A 135 12.85 5.24 -4.64
N HIS A 136 11.93 5.18 -5.61
CA HIS A 136 11.66 3.96 -6.40
C HIS A 136 11.95 4.06 -7.89
N ALA A 137 12.49 5.18 -8.40
CA ALA A 137 12.65 5.38 -9.85
C ALA A 137 11.35 5.03 -10.60
N TYR A 138 10.22 5.43 -9.99
CA TYR A 138 8.90 4.99 -10.40
C TYR A 138 8.56 5.47 -11.80
N GLU A 139 8.14 4.55 -12.66
CA GLU A 139 7.68 4.84 -14.03
C GLU A 139 6.42 4.06 -14.36
N VAL A 140 5.61 4.61 -15.26
CA VAL A 140 4.34 4.03 -15.70
C VAL A 140 4.41 3.80 -17.21
N VAL A 141 4.12 2.57 -17.63
CA VAL A 141 4.01 2.15 -19.03
C VAL A 141 2.54 1.92 -19.35
N GLY A 142 2.04 2.55 -20.41
CA GLY A 142 0.63 2.45 -20.83
C GLY A 142 -0.31 3.42 -20.12
N MET A 143 0.19 4.53 -19.56
CA MET A 143 -0.66 5.56 -18.93
C MET A 143 -1.68 6.15 -19.91
N ASP A 144 -1.28 6.27 -21.17
CA ASP A 144 -2.07 6.73 -22.31
C ASP A 144 -3.30 5.84 -22.61
N ARG A 145 -3.30 4.59 -22.14
CA ARG A 145 -4.47 3.70 -22.21
C ARG A 145 -5.59 4.17 -21.29
N LEU A 146 -5.27 4.87 -20.19
CA LEU A 146 -6.28 5.41 -19.29
C LEU A 146 -6.87 6.69 -19.89
N PRO A 147 -8.22 6.79 -19.97
CA PRO A 147 -8.85 7.96 -20.56
C PRO A 147 -8.58 9.22 -19.74
N ALA A 148 -8.15 10.30 -20.39
CA ALA A 148 -7.98 11.61 -19.75
C ALA A 148 -9.30 12.17 -19.22
N ALA A 149 -10.41 11.91 -19.92
CA ALA A 149 -11.77 12.25 -19.52
C ALA A 149 -12.68 11.02 -19.59
N GLY A 150 -13.55 10.84 -18.59
CA GLY A 150 -14.44 9.68 -18.52
C GLY A 150 -14.01 8.64 -17.47
N PRO A 151 -14.70 7.49 -17.41
CA PRO A 151 -14.47 6.49 -16.39
C PRO A 151 -13.35 5.53 -16.75
N ALA A 152 -12.64 5.04 -15.74
CA ALA A 152 -11.69 3.94 -15.90
C ALA A 152 -11.66 3.10 -14.64
N PHE A 153 -11.70 1.78 -14.80
CA PHE A 153 -11.65 0.87 -13.66
C PHE A 153 -10.37 0.05 -13.66
N VAL A 154 -9.40 0.50 -12.88
CA VAL A 154 -8.10 -0.13 -12.75
C VAL A 154 -8.16 -1.23 -11.71
N VAL A 155 -7.87 -2.46 -12.12
CA VAL A 155 -7.81 -3.62 -11.24
C VAL A 155 -6.36 -4.08 -11.18
N TYR A 156 -5.79 -4.13 -9.98
CA TYR A 156 -4.34 -4.30 -9.84
C TYR A 156 -3.93 -5.41 -8.87
N TYR A 157 -2.74 -5.97 -9.12
CA TYR A 157 -2.08 -6.92 -8.22
C TYR A 157 -1.73 -6.25 -6.87
N HIS A 158 -2.06 -6.88 -5.74
CA HIS A 158 -1.78 -6.31 -4.43
C HIS A 158 -0.36 -6.64 -3.94
N GLY A 159 0.56 -5.68 -4.06
CA GLY A 159 1.86 -5.75 -3.37
C GLY A 159 1.74 -5.75 -1.84
N THR A 160 2.79 -6.09 -1.11
CA THR A 160 2.71 -6.11 0.37
C THR A 160 2.30 -4.77 0.97
N CYS A 161 2.82 -3.68 0.42
CA CYS A 161 2.28 -2.33 0.60
C CYS A 161 2.00 -1.76 -0.81
N PRO A 162 0.79 -1.26 -1.10
CA PRO A 162 0.40 -0.87 -2.45
C PRO A 162 0.95 0.53 -2.80
N PHE A 163 2.27 0.73 -2.71
CA PHE A 163 2.93 2.00 -3.06
C PHE A 163 2.63 2.44 -4.50
N ASP A 164 2.55 1.46 -5.39
CA ASP A 164 2.18 1.64 -6.78
C ASP A 164 0.82 2.31 -6.97
N ALA A 165 -0.18 1.95 -6.16
CA ALA A 165 -1.47 2.64 -6.19
C ALA A 165 -1.29 4.13 -5.82
N TYR A 166 -0.57 4.46 -4.74
CA TYR A 166 -0.34 5.86 -4.37
C TYR A 166 0.42 6.64 -5.44
N TYR A 167 1.42 6.02 -6.07
CA TYR A 167 2.19 6.67 -7.14
C TYR A 167 1.37 6.86 -8.41
N LEU A 168 0.59 5.85 -8.83
CA LEU A 168 -0.28 5.97 -10.00
C LEU A 168 -1.35 7.05 -9.79
N LEU A 169 -2.02 7.05 -8.64
CA LEU A 169 -3.00 8.07 -8.27
C LEU A 169 -2.40 9.48 -8.36
N SER A 170 -1.18 9.62 -7.86
CA SER A 170 -0.46 10.90 -7.81
C SER A 170 -0.02 11.36 -9.20
N ARG A 171 0.57 10.46 -10.00
CA ARG A 171 0.99 10.72 -11.38
C ARG A 171 -0.22 11.10 -12.24
N TYR A 172 -1.31 10.34 -12.16
CA TYR A 172 -2.54 10.61 -12.90
C TYR A 172 -3.15 11.97 -12.52
N CYS A 173 -3.15 12.32 -11.23
CA CYS A 173 -3.58 13.64 -10.77
C CYS A 173 -2.75 14.78 -11.36
N ILE A 174 -1.43 14.61 -11.47
CA ILE A 174 -0.54 15.65 -12.00
C ILE A 174 -0.69 15.77 -13.52
N GLU A 175 -0.84 14.66 -14.24
CA GLU A 175 -0.88 14.64 -15.71
C GLU A 175 -2.25 15.00 -16.29
N HIS A 176 -3.33 14.61 -15.61
CA HIS A 176 -4.70 14.75 -16.13
C HIS A 176 -5.57 15.71 -15.32
N ASP A 177 -5.03 16.33 -14.28
CA ASP A 177 -5.76 17.25 -13.40
C ASP A 177 -6.98 16.62 -12.69
N ARG A 178 -7.00 15.28 -12.55
CA ARG A 178 -8.12 14.51 -12.03
C ARG A 178 -7.70 13.58 -10.91
N PHE A 179 -8.49 13.53 -9.83
CA PHE A 179 -8.21 12.65 -8.70
C PHE A 179 -8.90 11.30 -8.88
N PRO A 180 -8.15 10.19 -9.07
CA PRO A 180 -8.77 8.88 -9.02
C PRO A 180 -9.12 8.50 -7.59
N ILE A 181 -10.01 7.53 -7.47
CA ILE A 181 -10.60 7.09 -6.21
C ILE A 181 -10.10 5.67 -5.90
N ALA A 182 -9.42 5.53 -4.77
CA ALA A 182 -8.97 4.23 -4.29
C ALA A 182 -10.09 3.53 -3.49
N VAL A 183 -10.36 2.27 -3.83
CA VAL A 183 -11.21 1.39 -3.01
C VAL A 183 -10.33 0.66 -2.01
N VAL A 184 -10.51 0.93 -0.72
CA VAL A 184 -9.62 0.46 0.35
C VAL A 184 -10.36 -0.38 1.39
N ASP A 185 -9.64 -1.28 2.06
CA ASP A 185 -10.23 -2.19 3.04
C ASP A 185 -10.84 -1.41 4.23
N ARG A 186 -12.02 -1.86 4.68
CA ARG A 186 -12.79 -1.25 5.77
C ARG A 186 -11.99 -1.12 7.08
N PHE A 187 -11.03 -2.00 7.31
CA PHE A 187 -10.15 -1.95 8.48
C PHE A 187 -9.40 -0.61 8.57
N LEU A 188 -8.94 -0.05 7.44
CA LEU A 188 -8.17 1.20 7.44
C LEU A 188 -8.99 2.39 7.94
N PHE A 189 -10.30 2.41 7.69
CA PHE A 189 -11.21 3.44 8.21
C PHE A 189 -11.46 3.35 9.71
N ARG A 190 -11.17 2.20 10.33
CA ARG A 190 -11.30 1.97 11.77
C ARG A 190 -10.03 2.31 12.53
N LEU A 191 -8.91 2.51 11.83
CA LEU A 191 -7.66 2.94 12.47
C LEU A 191 -7.79 4.38 12.98
N PRO A 192 -7.32 4.68 14.21
CA PRO A 192 -7.39 6.02 14.77
C PRO A 192 -6.74 7.06 13.83
N GLY A 193 -7.50 8.10 13.48
CA GLY A 193 -7.04 9.22 12.63
C GLY A 193 -7.02 8.94 11.12
N MET A 194 -6.94 7.68 10.69
CA MET A 194 -6.83 7.31 9.27
C MET A 194 -8.06 7.68 8.45
N LYS A 195 -9.26 7.58 9.05
CA LYS A 195 -10.50 7.98 8.37
C LYS A 195 -10.41 9.38 7.76
N TYR A 196 -9.79 10.33 8.46
CA TYR A 196 -9.70 11.71 8.00
C TYR A 196 -8.79 11.86 6.79
N VAL A 197 -7.67 11.12 6.76
CA VAL A 197 -6.77 11.10 5.61
C VAL A 197 -7.46 10.46 4.42
N LEU A 198 -8.11 9.31 4.62
CA LEU A 198 -8.84 8.60 3.58
C LEU A 198 -9.97 9.45 3.00
N ASP A 199 -10.76 10.12 3.85
CA ASP A 199 -11.80 11.05 3.41
C ASP A 199 -11.18 12.26 2.65
N LEU A 200 -10.03 12.79 3.11
CA LEU A 200 -9.36 13.92 2.47
C LEU A 200 -8.83 13.55 1.08
N VAL A 201 -8.26 12.37 0.89
CA VAL A 201 -7.77 11.91 -0.42
C VAL A 201 -8.89 11.36 -1.30
N GLY A 202 -10.10 11.18 -0.75
CA GLY A 202 -11.27 10.70 -1.48
C GLY A 202 -11.36 9.18 -1.62
N ALA A 203 -10.64 8.42 -0.79
CA ALA A 203 -10.72 6.97 -0.77
C ALA A 203 -12.07 6.48 -0.20
N ILE A 204 -12.54 5.33 -0.67
CA ILE A 204 -13.83 4.76 -0.28
C ILE A 204 -13.70 3.30 0.16
N GLU A 205 -14.59 2.83 1.03
CA GLU A 205 -14.73 1.39 1.31
C GLU A 205 -15.35 0.65 0.11
N GLY A 206 -16.30 1.31 -0.57
CA GLY A 206 -16.93 0.89 -1.82
C GLY A 206 -17.79 -0.39 -1.74
N THR A 207 -19.13 -0.25 -1.80
CA THR A 207 -19.98 -1.39 -2.23
C THR A 207 -19.96 -1.54 -3.75
N VAL A 208 -20.46 -2.66 -4.27
CA VAL A 208 -20.53 -2.89 -5.72
C VAL A 208 -21.33 -1.79 -6.41
N GLU A 209 -22.49 -1.44 -5.85
CA GLU A 209 -23.41 -0.44 -6.38
C GLU A 209 -22.79 0.95 -6.34
N GLN A 210 -22.12 1.28 -5.23
CA GLN A 210 -21.42 2.55 -5.10
C GLN A 210 -20.33 2.66 -6.17
N CYS A 211 -19.42 1.68 -6.24
CA CYS A 211 -18.34 1.69 -7.23
C CYS A 211 -18.88 1.77 -8.67
N ALA A 212 -19.98 1.05 -8.97
CA ALA A 212 -20.62 1.15 -10.28
C ALA A 212 -21.17 2.54 -10.56
N ALA A 213 -21.75 3.23 -9.58
CA ALA A 213 -22.21 4.62 -9.72
C ALA A 213 -21.07 5.65 -9.87
N TYR A 214 -19.89 5.38 -9.30
CA TYR A 214 -18.70 6.21 -9.54
C TYR A 214 -18.22 6.09 -11.01
N LEU A 215 -18.30 4.89 -11.58
CA LEU A 215 -17.91 4.61 -12.98
C LEU A 215 -18.98 5.01 -14.00
N ASN A 216 -20.26 4.84 -13.68
CA ASN A 216 -21.36 5.16 -14.58
C ASN A 216 -22.21 6.31 -14.01
N PRO A 217 -22.05 7.54 -14.52
CA PRO A 217 -22.80 8.71 -14.07
C PRO A 217 -24.32 8.54 -14.09
N SER A 218 -24.87 7.73 -15.00
CA SER A 218 -26.32 7.50 -15.08
C SER A 218 -26.88 6.72 -13.89
N MET A 219 -26.02 6.12 -13.08
CA MET A 219 -26.39 5.32 -11.91
C MET A 219 -26.21 6.09 -10.59
N ARG A 220 -25.80 7.37 -10.63
CA ARG A 220 -25.54 8.16 -9.42
C ARG A 220 -26.84 8.52 -8.72
N ASP A 221 -26.91 8.18 -7.44
CA ASP A 221 -27.91 8.75 -6.53
C ASP A 221 -27.51 10.18 -6.10
N GLU A 222 -28.46 10.94 -5.53
CA GLU A 222 -28.22 12.31 -5.06
C GLU A 222 -27.05 12.40 -4.06
N ARG A 223 -26.86 11.36 -3.24
CA ARG A 223 -25.80 11.31 -2.23
C ARG A 223 -24.41 11.16 -2.87
N THR A 224 -24.29 10.31 -3.88
CA THR A 224 -23.04 10.09 -4.63
C THR A 224 -22.71 11.30 -5.48
N ALA A 225 -23.71 11.89 -6.15
CA ALA A 225 -23.56 13.14 -6.89
C ALA A 225 -23.05 14.27 -5.98
N MET A 226 -23.63 14.41 -4.78
CA MET A 226 -23.21 15.43 -3.81
C MET A 226 -21.79 15.21 -3.27
N ARG A 227 -21.33 13.96 -3.17
CA ARG A 227 -19.95 13.65 -2.72
C ARG A 227 -18.90 13.96 -3.77
N LEU A 228 -19.25 13.82 -5.04
CA LEU A 228 -18.31 13.96 -6.17
C LEU A 228 -18.08 15.41 -6.61
N ASN A 229 -18.83 16.38 -6.08
CA ASN A 229 -18.67 17.83 -6.29
C ASN A 229 -18.15 18.17 -7.70
N ASP A 230 -18.90 17.86 -8.77
CA ASP A 230 -18.57 18.20 -10.18
C ASP A 230 -17.14 17.90 -10.72
N ASP A 231 -16.23 17.33 -9.93
CA ASP A 231 -14.83 17.11 -10.32
C ASP A 231 -14.71 15.99 -11.38
N ASN A 232 -15.76 15.17 -11.54
CA ASN A 232 -15.81 14.04 -12.46
C ASN A 232 -17.22 13.87 -13.07
N PRO A 233 -17.68 14.79 -13.92
CA PRO A 233 -19.05 14.76 -14.45
C PRO A 233 -19.27 13.55 -15.36
N ASN A 234 -18.22 13.12 -16.08
CA ASN A 234 -18.28 12.04 -17.07
C ASN A 234 -17.90 10.66 -16.52
N GLY A 235 -17.78 10.50 -15.20
CA GLY A 235 -17.35 9.25 -14.56
C GLY A 235 -15.98 9.36 -13.91
N CYS A 236 -15.70 8.50 -12.94
CA CYS A 236 -14.47 8.52 -12.14
C CYS A 236 -13.46 7.47 -12.60
N VAL A 237 -12.19 7.67 -12.23
CA VAL A 237 -11.17 6.63 -12.31
C VAL A 237 -11.12 5.92 -10.95
N LEU A 238 -11.35 4.61 -10.91
CA LEU A 238 -11.32 3.79 -9.70
C LEU A 238 -10.14 2.82 -9.73
N LEU A 239 -9.51 2.62 -8.58
CA LEU A 239 -8.46 1.61 -8.38
C LEU A 239 -8.92 0.61 -7.31
N LEU A 240 -8.79 -0.68 -7.60
CA LEU A 240 -9.14 -1.75 -6.67
C LEU A 240 -8.19 -2.95 -6.80
N ALA A 241 -7.72 -3.47 -5.68
CA ALA A 241 -6.90 -4.69 -5.62
C ALA A 241 -7.72 -5.91 -5.12
N PRO A 242 -8.08 -6.88 -5.99
CA PRO A 242 -9.00 -7.97 -5.62
C PRO A 242 -8.46 -8.89 -4.53
N GLY A 243 -7.13 -9.12 -4.54
CA GLY A 243 -6.45 -9.95 -3.54
C GLY A 243 -6.50 -9.36 -2.12
N GLY A 244 -6.63 -8.04 -2.02
CA GLY A 244 -6.71 -7.29 -0.76
C GLY A 244 -5.59 -7.64 0.22
N VAL A 245 -5.87 -7.47 1.51
CA VAL A 245 -4.93 -7.77 2.60
C VAL A 245 -4.42 -9.23 2.57
N ARG A 246 -5.22 -10.19 2.09
CA ARG A 246 -4.81 -11.60 2.03
C ARG A 246 -3.66 -11.80 1.05
N GLU A 247 -3.75 -11.23 -0.14
CA GLU A 247 -2.68 -11.30 -1.14
C GLU A 247 -1.45 -10.50 -0.66
N ALA A 248 -1.66 -9.32 -0.08
CA ALA A 248 -0.59 -8.50 0.49
C ALA A 248 0.32 -9.27 1.47
N LEU A 249 -0.29 -10.07 2.34
CA LEU A 249 0.39 -10.81 3.41
C LEU A 249 0.95 -12.16 2.96
N PHE A 250 0.23 -12.88 2.10
CA PHE A 250 0.48 -14.29 1.84
C PHE A 250 0.93 -14.65 0.43
N ALA A 251 0.99 -13.70 -0.51
CA ALA A 251 1.74 -13.94 -1.74
C ALA A 251 3.22 -14.19 -1.43
N ASP A 252 3.96 -14.81 -2.35
CA ASP A 252 5.39 -15.09 -2.22
C ASP A 252 6.16 -14.57 -3.44
N GLU A 253 7.43 -14.94 -3.56
CA GLU A 253 8.34 -14.53 -4.63
C GLU A 253 7.91 -15.02 -6.02
N SER A 254 6.94 -15.93 -6.11
CA SER A 254 6.35 -16.34 -7.39
C SER A 254 5.31 -15.37 -7.93
N TYR A 255 4.87 -14.39 -7.12
CA TYR A 255 3.83 -13.41 -7.48
C TYR A 255 2.46 -14.03 -7.80
N CYS A 256 2.17 -15.26 -7.34
CA CYS A 256 0.85 -15.86 -7.55
C CYS A 256 -0.30 -14.97 -7.04
N THR A 257 -1.33 -14.80 -7.87
CA THR A 257 -2.57 -14.10 -7.50
C THR A 257 -3.40 -14.91 -6.48
N ILE A 258 -3.86 -14.28 -5.42
CA ILE A 258 -4.59 -14.89 -4.29
C ILE A 258 -5.96 -14.23 -4.11
N TRP A 259 -6.82 -14.34 -5.12
CA TRP A 259 -8.15 -13.73 -5.10
C TRP A 259 -9.19 -14.62 -4.43
N GLY A 260 -9.05 -15.94 -4.54
CA GLY A 260 -10.03 -16.90 -4.03
C GLY A 260 -11.38 -16.71 -4.74
N LYS A 261 -12.47 -16.61 -3.98
CA LYS A 261 -13.83 -16.39 -4.51
C LYS A 261 -14.20 -14.90 -4.66
N ARG A 262 -13.23 -13.99 -4.64
CA ARG A 262 -13.49 -12.55 -4.67
C ARG A 262 -13.66 -12.08 -6.11
N ASN A 263 -14.90 -11.86 -6.52
CA ASN A 263 -15.28 -11.34 -7.84
C ASN A 263 -16.12 -10.06 -7.76
N GLY A 264 -16.11 -9.36 -6.62
CA GLY A 264 -16.87 -8.11 -6.44
C GLY A 264 -16.50 -7.03 -7.46
N PHE A 265 -15.23 -6.96 -7.86
CA PHE A 265 -14.78 -6.05 -8.91
C PHE A 265 -15.40 -6.39 -10.27
N ALA A 266 -15.51 -7.67 -10.63
CA ALA A 266 -16.17 -8.07 -11.87
C ALA A 266 -17.66 -7.69 -11.87
N LYS A 267 -18.35 -7.82 -10.72
CA LYS A 267 -19.72 -7.32 -10.56
C LYS A 267 -19.83 -5.81 -10.79
N VAL A 268 -18.85 -5.03 -10.31
CA VAL A 268 -18.78 -3.58 -10.55
C VAL A 268 -18.67 -3.29 -12.05
N ALA A 269 -17.76 -3.95 -12.75
CA ALA A 269 -17.53 -3.75 -14.18
C ALA A 269 -18.76 -4.12 -15.03
N LEU A 270 -19.39 -5.27 -14.75
CA LEU A 270 -20.63 -5.71 -15.40
C LEU A 270 -21.78 -4.73 -15.16
N LEU A 271 -21.97 -4.30 -13.91
CA LEU A 271 -23.04 -3.39 -13.54
C LEU A 271 -22.85 -1.99 -14.15
N ALA A 272 -21.62 -1.48 -14.14
CA ALA A 272 -21.28 -0.17 -14.71
C ALA A 272 -21.19 -0.19 -16.25
N LYS A 273 -21.07 -1.37 -16.86
CA LYS A 273 -20.75 -1.57 -18.28
C LYS A 273 -19.47 -0.83 -18.69
N GLN A 274 -18.44 -0.91 -17.86
CA GLN A 274 -17.14 -0.28 -18.09
C GLN A 274 -16.02 -1.32 -18.16
N PRO A 275 -14.98 -1.09 -18.97
CA PRO A 275 -13.85 -2.02 -19.07
C PRO A 275 -13.01 -2.02 -17.79
N ILE A 276 -12.36 -3.16 -17.55
CA ILE A 276 -11.31 -3.29 -16.54
C ILE A 276 -9.95 -3.06 -17.19
N TYR A 277 -9.15 -2.17 -16.62
CA TYR A 277 -7.75 -1.99 -16.98
C TYR A 277 -6.89 -2.80 -16.01
N PRO A 278 -6.34 -3.97 -16.41
CA PRO A 278 -5.48 -4.75 -15.55
C PRO A 278 -4.17 -3.98 -15.32
N MET A 279 -3.66 -4.03 -14.10
CA MET A 279 -2.44 -3.32 -13.72
C MET A 279 -1.52 -4.23 -12.92
N PHE A 280 -0.24 -4.23 -13.29
CA PHE A 280 0.80 -4.93 -12.57
C PHE A 280 1.99 -4.00 -12.34
N THR A 281 2.63 -4.10 -11.17
CA THR A 281 3.83 -3.33 -10.85
C THR A 281 4.99 -4.27 -10.54
N GLU A 282 6.04 -4.16 -11.35
CA GLU A 282 7.28 -4.89 -11.19
C GLU A 282 7.96 -4.55 -9.85
N ASN A 283 8.50 -5.56 -9.17
CA ASN A 283 9.22 -5.47 -7.89
C ASN A 283 8.41 -4.92 -6.71
N ILE A 284 7.08 -4.80 -6.83
CA ILE A 284 6.27 -4.20 -5.77
C ILE A 284 6.39 -4.94 -4.43
N ARG A 285 6.63 -6.27 -4.46
CA ARG A 285 6.83 -7.08 -3.25
C ARG A 285 8.24 -7.02 -2.69
N GLU A 286 9.20 -6.56 -3.49
CA GLU A 286 10.57 -6.32 -3.03
C GLU A 286 10.70 -4.98 -2.32
N SER A 287 9.73 -4.07 -2.46
CA SER A 287 9.71 -2.80 -1.71
C SER A 287 9.58 -3.05 -0.19
N ILE A 288 8.59 -3.82 0.24
CA ILE A 288 8.40 -4.27 1.62
C ILE A 288 8.09 -5.75 1.58
N ARG A 289 8.79 -6.53 2.40
CA ARG A 289 8.59 -7.97 2.52
C ARG A 289 7.94 -8.32 3.84
N VAL A 290 7.22 -9.44 3.85
CA VAL A 290 6.64 -10.06 5.04
C VAL A 290 7.46 -11.27 5.43
N VAL A 291 7.78 -11.42 6.71
CA VAL A 291 8.41 -12.64 7.25
C VAL A 291 7.46 -13.83 7.02
N GLN A 292 7.87 -14.78 6.19
CA GLN A 292 7.07 -15.96 5.83
C GLN A 292 7.15 -17.11 6.85
N MET A 293 7.94 -16.97 7.92
CA MET A 293 8.07 -18.01 8.94
C MET A 293 6.74 -18.25 9.66
N GLY A 294 6.26 -19.50 9.64
CA GLY A 294 4.98 -19.86 10.23
C GLY A 294 3.76 -19.43 9.41
N LYS A 295 3.91 -19.19 8.10
CA LYS A 295 2.85 -18.74 7.16
C LYS A 295 1.49 -19.40 7.39
N SER A 296 1.47 -20.73 7.57
CA SER A 296 0.22 -21.49 7.81
C SER A 296 -0.50 -21.08 9.09
N TRP A 297 0.24 -20.78 10.17
CA TRP A 297 -0.33 -20.32 11.42
C TRP A 297 -0.86 -18.88 11.29
N TRP A 298 -0.07 -17.98 10.69
CA TRP A 298 -0.49 -16.60 10.41
C TRP A 298 -1.71 -16.54 9.49
N CYS A 299 -1.78 -17.40 8.48
CA CYS A 299 -2.93 -17.49 7.58
C CYS A 299 -4.20 -17.91 8.34
N ARG A 300 -4.13 -18.95 9.19
CA ARG A 300 -5.27 -19.36 10.04
C ARG A 300 -5.70 -18.27 11.00
N LEU A 301 -4.75 -17.56 11.61
CA LEU A 301 -5.04 -16.44 12.51
C LEU A 301 -5.74 -15.30 11.76
N TYR A 302 -5.25 -14.94 10.57
CA TYR A 302 -5.87 -13.93 9.70
C TYR A 302 -7.27 -14.36 9.25
N GLU A 303 -7.47 -15.61 8.85
CA GLU A 303 -8.79 -16.09 8.42
C GLU A 303 -9.83 -16.04 9.55
N ARG A 304 -9.39 -16.24 10.80
CA ARG A 304 -10.23 -16.16 12.00
C ARG A 304 -10.50 -14.73 12.49
N THR A 305 -9.49 -13.86 12.49
CA THR A 305 -9.57 -12.52 13.09
C THR A 305 -9.79 -11.40 12.09
N ARG A 306 -9.42 -11.62 10.83
CA ARG A 306 -9.30 -10.61 9.76
C ARG A 306 -8.37 -9.45 10.10
N LEU A 307 -7.53 -9.60 11.11
CA LEU A 307 -6.54 -8.60 11.50
C LEU A 307 -5.22 -8.84 10.74
N PRO A 308 -4.62 -7.79 10.16
CA PRO A 308 -3.41 -7.90 9.33
C PRO A 308 -2.13 -8.01 10.20
N PHE A 309 -2.05 -9.02 11.06
CA PHE A 309 -0.84 -9.26 11.84
C PHE A 309 0.25 -9.90 10.98
N ALA A 310 1.32 -9.15 10.76
CA ALA A 310 2.49 -9.62 10.06
C ALA A 310 3.72 -8.82 10.50
N LEU A 311 4.88 -9.48 10.46
CA LEU A 311 6.15 -8.81 10.67
C LEU A 311 6.70 -8.36 9.30
N PHE A 312 6.66 -7.05 9.07
CA PHE A 312 7.14 -6.41 7.86
C PHE A 312 8.60 -6.00 8.00
N TYR A 313 9.37 -6.08 6.92
CA TYR A 313 10.73 -5.56 6.83
C TYR A 313 11.01 -5.03 5.43
N GLY A 314 12.02 -4.18 5.31
CA GLY A 314 12.43 -3.59 4.06
C GLY A 314 12.13 -2.11 4.00
N TYR A 315 11.22 -1.72 3.10
CA TYR A 315 11.18 -0.38 2.51
C TYR A 315 12.46 -0.11 1.72
N PHE A 316 12.74 -1.04 0.81
CA PHE A 316 13.91 -1.05 -0.05
C PHE A 316 13.69 -0.14 -1.27
N PRO A 317 14.71 0.62 -1.70
CA PRO A 317 14.62 1.55 -2.82
C PRO A 317 14.71 0.84 -4.18
N VAL A 318 13.92 -0.22 -4.38
CA VAL A 318 13.87 -0.98 -5.63
C VAL A 318 13.21 -0.18 -6.73
N LYS A 319 13.56 -0.48 -8.00
CA LYS A 319 12.90 0.13 -9.15
C LYS A 319 11.46 -0.40 -9.26
N LEU A 320 10.46 0.48 -9.28
CA LEU A 320 9.06 0.12 -9.50
C LEU A 320 8.61 0.60 -10.87
N ARG A 321 8.10 -0.33 -11.68
CA ARG A 321 7.57 -0.03 -13.02
C ARG A 321 6.15 -0.58 -13.11
N THR A 322 5.19 0.32 -13.19
CA THR A 322 3.78 -0.05 -13.36
C THR A 322 3.48 -0.20 -14.83
N TYR A 323 2.80 -1.28 -15.18
CA TYR A 323 2.26 -1.55 -16.50
C TYR A 323 0.73 -1.52 -16.41
N ILE A 324 0.11 -0.71 -17.25
CA ILE A 324 -1.35 -0.73 -17.46
C ILE A 324 -1.57 -1.61 -18.69
N GLY A 325 -2.30 -2.71 -18.57
CA GLY A 325 -2.60 -3.63 -19.67
C GLY A 325 -3.76 -3.15 -20.56
N GLU A 326 -4.09 -3.96 -21.57
CA GLU A 326 -5.20 -3.70 -22.48
C GLU A 326 -6.56 -3.78 -21.76
N PRO A 327 -7.54 -2.92 -22.12
CA PRO A 327 -8.86 -2.92 -21.47
C PRO A 327 -9.64 -4.21 -21.75
N ILE A 328 -10.17 -4.80 -20.68
CA ILE A 328 -11.02 -5.99 -20.71
C ILE A 328 -12.48 -5.55 -20.63
N TYR A 329 -13.16 -5.58 -21.76
CA TYR A 329 -14.58 -5.24 -21.84
C TYR A 329 -15.46 -6.41 -21.36
N PRO A 330 -16.48 -6.16 -20.52
CA PRO A 330 -17.48 -7.15 -20.18
C PRO A 330 -18.24 -7.64 -21.43
N LEU A 331 -18.40 -8.96 -21.57
CA LEU A 331 -19.14 -9.57 -22.67
C LEU A 331 -20.63 -9.70 -22.34
N GLU A 332 -21.47 -9.77 -23.36
CA GLU A 332 -22.91 -9.98 -23.17
C GLU A 332 -23.17 -11.36 -22.54
N GLY A 333 -23.91 -11.40 -21.43
CA GLY A 333 -24.20 -12.63 -20.69
C GLY A 333 -23.04 -13.17 -19.83
N GLU A 334 -21.89 -12.50 -19.78
CA GLU A 334 -20.72 -12.92 -19.00
C GLU A 334 -21.02 -12.91 -17.50
N THR A 335 -20.66 -13.99 -16.81
CA THR A 335 -20.79 -14.08 -15.36
C THR A 335 -19.67 -13.32 -14.64
N PRO A 336 -19.87 -12.85 -13.40
CA PRO A 336 -18.81 -12.22 -12.62
C PRO A 336 -17.59 -13.12 -12.41
N GLU A 337 -17.79 -14.43 -12.35
CA GLU A 337 -16.74 -15.43 -12.22
C GLU A 337 -15.87 -15.51 -13.50
N GLU A 338 -16.49 -15.55 -14.68
CA GLU A 338 -15.77 -15.58 -15.97
C GLU A 338 -14.96 -14.31 -16.21
N LEU A 339 -15.55 -13.13 -15.95
CA LEU A 339 -14.85 -11.85 -16.10
C LEU A 339 -13.70 -11.74 -15.08
N ALA A 340 -13.91 -12.22 -13.85
CA ALA A 340 -12.86 -12.23 -12.84
C ALA A 340 -11.70 -13.14 -13.27
N GLU A 341 -11.99 -14.29 -13.86
CA GLU A 341 -10.98 -15.23 -14.35
C GLU A 341 -10.20 -14.66 -15.54
N ARG A 342 -10.87 -14.06 -16.53
CA ARG A 342 -10.22 -13.33 -17.63
C ARG A 342 -9.29 -12.22 -17.13
N THR A 343 -9.75 -11.47 -16.11
CA THR A 343 -8.93 -10.41 -15.50
C THR A 343 -7.72 -10.99 -14.76
N ARG A 344 -7.89 -12.11 -14.04
CA ARG A 344 -6.80 -12.81 -13.36
C ARG A 344 -5.76 -13.29 -14.36
N MET A 345 -6.19 -13.94 -15.44
CA MET A 345 -5.32 -14.42 -16.51
C MET A 345 -4.52 -13.28 -17.15
N ALA A 346 -5.15 -12.12 -17.39
CA ALA A 346 -4.45 -10.96 -17.93
C ALA A 346 -3.36 -10.44 -16.97
N ILE A 347 -3.64 -10.35 -15.67
CA ILE A 347 -2.65 -9.93 -14.67
C ILE A 347 -1.54 -10.98 -14.52
N ASP A 348 -1.86 -12.27 -14.53
CA ASP A 348 -0.86 -13.35 -14.46
C ASP A 348 0.05 -13.37 -15.70
N GLN A 349 -0.51 -13.07 -16.89
CA GLN A 349 0.27 -12.88 -18.10
C GLN A 349 1.24 -11.70 -17.96
N MET A 350 0.76 -10.55 -17.46
CA MET A 350 1.62 -9.39 -17.18
C MET A 350 2.71 -9.72 -16.15
N ILE A 351 2.41 -10.53 -15.13
CA ILE A 351 3.41 -11.01 -14.16
C ILE A 351 4.46 -11.87 -14.87
N SER A 352 4.06 -12.82 -15.72
CA SER A 352 5.01 -13.66 -16.45
C SER A 352 5.89 -12.87 -17.42
N GLU A 353 5.34 -11.82 -18.04
CA GLU A 353 6.05 -11.00 -19.02
C GLU A 353 7.03 -10.04 -18.33
N TYR A 354 6.58 -9.35 -17.28
CA TYR A 354 7.30 -8.22 -16.70
C TYR A 354 8.09 -8.56 -15.44
N GLN A 355 7.70 -9.58 -14.66
CA GLN A 355 8.37 -9.93 -13.41
C GLN A 355 9.35 -11.08 -13.61
N TRP A 356 10.59 -10.90 -13.13
CA TRP A 356 11.49 -12.04 -13.00
C TRP A 356 11.06 -12.90 -11.82
N THR A 357 10.61 -14.13 -12.10
CA THR A 357 10.20 -15.12 -11.09
C THR A 357 11.15 -16.33 -11.07
N PRO A 358 11.50 -16.87 -9.88
CA PRO A 358 11.17 -16.32 -8.56
C PRO A 358 11.88 -14.99 -8.31
N ALA A 359 11.16 -14.07 -7.66
CA ALA A 359 11.63 -12.72 -7.43
C ALA A 359 12.78 -12.68 -6.43
N ASN A 360 13.74 -11.79 -6.71
CA ASN A 360 14.97 -11.69 -5.95
C ASN A 360 15.23 -10.22 -5.58
N LEU A 361 15.32 -9.94 -4.29
CA LEU A 361 15.55 -8.58 -3.77
C LEU A 361 16.85 -7.96 -4.30
N PHE A 362 17.93 -8.75 -4.43
CA PHE A 362 19.19 -8.26 -4.95
C PHE A 362 19.07 -7.85 -6.42
N CYS A 363 18.39 -8.67 -7.24
CA CYS A 363 18.10 -8.31 -8.64
C CYS A 363 17.25 -7.02 -8.71
N ALA A 364 16.19 -6.92 -7.89
CA ALA A 364 15.31 -5.75 -7.86
C ALA A 364 16.03 -4.46 -7.42
N LEU A 365 16.98 -4.56 -6.50
CA LEU A 365 17.86 -3.46 -6.11
C LEU A 365 18.81 -3.08 -7.24
N LEU A 366 19.43 -4.06 -7.91
CA LEU A 366 20.35 -3.80 -9.03
C LEU A 366 19.66 -3.18 -10.24
N GLN A 367 18.36 -3.36 -10.43
CA GLN A 367 17.59 -2.66 -11.48
C GLN A 367 17.57 -1.14 -11.32
N ARG A 368 18.01 -0.61 -10.18
CA ARG A 368 18.31 0.83 -10.05
C ARG A 368 19.48 1.29 -10.90
N ILE A 369 20.36 0.37 -11.32
CA ILE A 369 21.50 0.64 -12.18
C ILE A 369 21.07 0.48 -13.64
N PRO A 370 21.09 1.55 -14.47
CA PRO A 370 20.53 1.50 -15.82
C PRO A 370 21.12 0.42 -16.74
N ALA A 371 22.40 0.09 -16.56
CA ALA A 371 23.04 -0.98 -17.34
C ALA A 371 22.49 -2.37 -16.99
N PHE A 372 22.21 -2.62 -15.70
CA PHE A 372 21.62 -3.88 -15.24
C PHE A 372 20.15 -3.97 -15.63
N ASP A 373 19.38 -2.89 -15.49
CA ASP A 373 17.97 -2.82 -15.93
C ASP A 373 17.84 -3.21 -17.42
N ARG A 374 18.63 -2.58 -18.31
CA ARG A 374 18.64 -2.94 -19.74
C ARG A 374 19.09 -4.38 -20.02
N TRP A 375 19.97 -4.93 -19.20
CA TRP A 375 20.38 -6.33 -19.33
C TRP A 375 19.25 -7.27 -18.93
N LEU A 376 18.57 -6.99 -17.82
CA LEU A 376 17.48 -7.83 -17.32
C LEU A 376 16.27 -7.78 -18.25
N GLU A 377 15.91 -6.61 -18.78
CA GLU A 377 14.84 -6.45 -19.77
C GLU A 377 15.09 -7.22 -21.07
N ARG A 378 16.36 -7.36 -21.49
CA ARG A 378 16.70 -8.24 -22.63
C ARG A 378 16.54 -9.71 -22.29
N ARG A 379 16.93 -10.11 -21.07
CA ARG A 379 16.79 -11.49 -20.60
C ARG A 379 15.33 -11.93 -20.45
N LYS A 380 14.45 -11.06 -19.94
CA LYS A 380 13.01 -11.33 -19.86
C LYS A 380 12.40 -11.56 -21.24
N ARG A 381 12.71 -10.67 -22.21
CA ARG A 381 12.24 -10.82 -23.59
C ARG A 381 12.72 -12.11 -24.26
N GLN A 382 13.98 -12.49 -24.07
CA GLN A 382 14.48 -13.77 -24.58
C GLN A 382 13.73 -14.96 -23.96
N ARG A 383 13.53 -14.95 -22.65
CA ARG A 383 12.78 -15.99 -21.93
C ARG A 383 11.36 -16.13 -22.47
N GLN A 384 10.70 -15.03 -22.83
CA GLN A 384 9.36 -15.07 -23.41
C GLN A 384 9.36 -15.74 -24.80
N ILE A 385 10.31 -15.38 -25.65
CA ILE A 385 10.46 -16.01 -26.98
C ILE A 385 10.68 -17.51 -26.86
N ASP A 386 11.54 -17.95 -25.93
CA ASP A 386 11.85 -19.36 -25.72
C ASP A 386 10.66 -20.17 -25.14
N VAL A 387 9.68 -19.50 -24.52
CA VAL A 387 8.44 -20.14 -24.01
C VAL A 387 7.37 -20.23 -25.09
N ASP A 388 7.34 -19.27 -26.01
CA ASP A 388 6.37 -19.21 -27.12
C ASP A 388 6.80 -20.03 -28.36
N SER A 389 8.07 -20.49 -28.40
CA SER A 389 8.63 -21.40 -29.40
C SER A 389 8.49 -22.87 -29.01
#